data_AF-A0A836BSZ2-F1
#
_entry.id   AF-A0A836BSZ2-F1
#
_cell.length_a   1.000
_cell.length_b   1.000
_cell.length_c   1.000
_cell.angle_alpha   90.00
_cell.angle_beta   90.00
_cell.angle_gamma   90.00
#
_symmetry.space_group_name_H-M   'P 1'
#
loop_
_entity.id
_entity.type
_entity.pdbx_description
1 polymer ?
#
loop_
_entity_poly.entity_id
_entity_poly.type
_entity_poly.pdbx_seq_one_letter_code
_entity_poly.pdbx_strand_id
1 'polypeptide(L)'
;MDYKNALMVFYVIMVAPYFDKFFSCDLQRLLTNSILAKHVVAVLSVFFVITLVNTGQPGEQDEKEADPEKKSQEPEGEKEEEKNKRRFLDHVKTTLLIYGLYLATTKAKLIFVLPMLILLVIDQFLDVYRNEDLRGRENDLLQKRIVYLRSLLSVLIIVTISAGLLHYLIRAYLEFGSEFSLVTFFAGSYHCRGIES
;
A
#
# COMPACT_ATOMS: atom_id res chain seq x y z
N MET A 1 -4.50 -5.66 6.65
CA MET A 1 -4.75 -5.14 5.29
C MET A 1 -5.62 -6.19 4.61
N ASP A 2 -6.77 -5.83 4.04
CA ASP A 2 -7.61 -6.82 3.34
C ASP A 2 -6.84 -7.48 2.20
N TYR A 3 -7.08 -8.78 1.95
CA TYR A 3 -6.46 -9.51 0.84
C TYR A 3 -6.60 -8.76 -0.50
N LYS A 4 -7.77 -8.17 -0.77
CA LYS A 4 -8.01 -7.33 -1.97
C LYS A 4 -7.00 -6.19 -2.10
N ASN A 5 -6.75 -5.48 -1.00
CA ASN A 5 -5.82 -4.36 -0.95
C ASN A 5 -4.38 -4.83 -1.16
N ALA A 6 -3.97 -5.95 -0.55
CA ALA A 6 -2.60 -6.41 -0.73
C ALA A 6 -2.36 -7.16 -2.07
N LEU A 7 -3.39 -7.74 -2.70
CA LEU A 7 -3.31 -8.25 -4.09
C LEU A 7 -3.20 -7.08 -5.08
N MET A 8 -3.92 -5.99 -4.81
CA MET A 8 -3.78 -4.75 -5.57
C MET A 8 -2.36 -4.16 -5.41
N VAL A 9 -1.81 -4.14 -4.19
CA VAL A 9 -0.42 -3.71 -3.95
C VAL A 9 0.56 -4.56 -4.77
N PHE A 10 0.39 -5.88 -4.75
CA PHE A 10 1.23 -6.78 -5.54
C PHE A 10 1.15 -6.48 -7.04
N TYR A 11 -0.07 -6.28 -7.56
CA TYR A 11 -0.29 -5.90 -8.95
C TYR A 11 0.39 -4.57 -9.30
N VAL A 12 0.21 -3.54 -8.46
CA VAL A 12 0.83 -2.23 -8.67
C VAL A 12 2.36 -2.34 -8.67
N ILE A 13 2.96 -3.06 -7.71
CA ILE A 13 4.42 -3.23 -7.65
C ILE A 13 4.97 -3.95 -8.89
N MET A 14 4.28 -4.98 -9.37
CA MET A 14 4.71 -5.76 -10.54
C MET A 14 4.56 -4.99 -11.86
N VAL A 15 3.49 -4.22 -12.02
CA VAL A 15 3.18 -3.53 -13.29
C VAL A 15 3.81 -2.14 -13.34
N ALA A 16 4.01 -1.47 -12.19
CA ALA A 16 4.61 -0.13 -12.08
C ALA A 16 5.85 0.10 -12.96
N PRO A 17 6.87 -0.78 -13.00
CA PRO A 17 8.07 -0.58 -13.80
C PRO A 17 7.82 -0.55 -15.32
N TYR A 18 6.67 -1.05 -15.77
CA TYR A 18 6.32 -1.17 -17.18
C TYR A 18 5.44 -0.02 -17.67
N PHE A 19 4.79 0.74 -16.79
CA PHE A 19 3.84 1.79 -17.18
C PHE A 19 4.45 2.88 -18.06
N ASP A 20 5.72 3.25 -17.82
CA ASP A 20 6.40 4.29 -18.60
C ASP A 20 6.49 3.97 -20.10
N LYS A 21 6.34 2.69 -20.49
CA LYS A 21 6.36 2.23 -21.89
C LYS A 21 4.98 2.24 -22.56
N PHE A 22 3.90 2.36 -21.80
CA PHE A 22 2.52 2.32 -22.33
C PHE A 22 1.95 3.71 -22.65
N PHE A 23 2.61 4.79 -22.21
CA PHE A 23 2.14 6.14 -22.42
C PHE A 23 2.56 6.71 -23.79
N SER A 24 1.72 7.60 -24.34
CA SER A 24 2.04 8.35 -25.56
C SER A 24 3.29 9.21 -25.38
N CYS A 25 4.01 9.51 -26.47
CA CYS A 25 5.27 10.28 -26.44
C CYS A 25 5.17 11.62 -25.70
N ASP A 26 4.03 12.32 -25.81
CA ASP A 26 3.82 13.60 -25.12
C ASP A 26 3.70 13.43 -23.61
N LEU A 27 2.96 12.41 -23.16
CA LEU A 27 2.83 12.10 -21.74
C LEU A 27 4.15 11.56 -21.19
N GLN A 28 4.86 10.75 -21.96
CA GLN A 28 6.20 10.29 -21.62
C GLN A 28 7.15 11.48 -21.47
N ARG A 29 7.10 12.48 -22.36
CA ARG A 29 7.90 13.71 -22.27
C ARG A 29 7.55 14.53 -21.03
N LEU A 30 6.28 14.61 -20.67
CA LEU A 30 5.83 15.29 -19.45
C LEU A 30 6.35 14.57 -18.19
N LEU A 31 6.24 13.24 -18.15
CA LEU A 31 6.71 12.41 -17.04
C LEU A 31 8.23 12.39 -16.93
N THR A 32 8.97 12.41 -18.05
CA THR A 32 10.43 12.47 -18.00
C THR A 32 10.94 13.83 -17.53
N ASN A 33 10.23 14.91 -17.86
CA ASN A 33 10.64 16.27 -17.49
C ASN A 33 10.27 16.66 -16.04
N SER A 34 9.26 16.00 -15.46
CA SER A 34 8.76 16.32 -14.12
C SER A 34 8.67 15.08 -13.25
N ILE A 35 9.58 14.97 -12.29
CA ILE A 35 9.49 13.94 -11.24
C ILE A 35 8.21 14.08 -10.41
N LEU A 36 7.78 15.32 -10.16
CA LEU A 36 6.52 15.58 -9.45
C LEU A 36 5.34 15.01 -10.23
N ALA A 37 5.33 15.16 -11.56
CA ALA A 37 4.27 14.60 -12.40
C ALA A 37 4.23 13.07 -12.31
N LYS A 38 5.39 12.39 -12.29
CA LYS A 38 5.45 10.93 -12.06
C LYS A 38 4.81 10.53 -10.74
N HIS A 39 5.14 11.23 -9.67
CA HIS A 39 4.57 10.95 -8.35
C HIS A 39 3.07 11.23 -8.29
N VAL A 40 2.61 12.34 -8.86
CA VAL A 40 1.18 12.69 -8.91
C VAL A 40 0.39 11.65 -9.69
N VAL A 41 0.87 11.25 -10.87
CA VAL A 41 0.21 10.21 -11.68
C VAL A 41 0.18 8.86 -10.97
N ALA A 42 1.28 8.48 -10.30
CA ALA A 42 1.33 7.24 -9.52
C ALA A 42 0.38 7.26 -8.30
N VAL A 43 0.27 8.39 -7.57
CA VAL A 43 -0.68 8.53 -6.46
C VAL A 43 -2.11 8.47 -6.96
N LEU A 44 -2.43 9.20 -8.03
CA LEU A 44 -3.77 9.22 -8.61
C LEU A 44 -4.19 7.85 -9.12
N SER A 45 -3.29 7.10 -9.76
CA SER A 45 -3.59 5.76 -10.26
C SER A 45 -3.87 4.78 -9.11
N VAL A 46 -3.04 4.79 -8.06
CA VAL A 46 -3.26 3.97 -6.86
C VAL A 46 -4.57 4.36 -6.16
N PHE A 47 -4.83 5.66 -5.99
CA PHE A 47 -6.08 6.15 -5.39
C PHE A 47 -7.32 5.67 -6.17
N PHE A 48 -7.28 5.80 -7.50
CA PHE A 48 -8.40 5.42 -8.36
C PHE A 48 -8.65 3.91 -8.30
N VAL A 49 -7.61 3.08 -8.37
CA VAL A 49 -7.77 1.63 -8.30
C VAL A 49 -8.27 1.19 -6.91
N ILE A 50 -7.80 1.78 -5.81
CA ILE A 50 -8.34 1.49 -4.45
C ILE A 50 -9.82 1.85 -4.38
N THR A 51 -10.19 3.02 -4.91
CA THR A 51 -11.59 3.46 -4.94
C THR A 51 -12.45 2.50 -5.75
N LEU A 52 -12.02 2.13 -6.95
CA LEU A 52 -12.75 1.17 -7.79
C LEU A 52 -12.90 -0.20 -7.12
N VAL A 53 -11.82 -0.75 -6.56
CA VAL A 53 -11.83 -2.05 -5.89
C VAL A 53 -12.75 -2.04 -4.66
N ASN A 54 -12.79 -0.94 -3.92
CA ASN A 54 -13.61 -0.82 -2.72
C ASN A 54 -15.07 -0.45 -3.00
N THR A 55 -15.37 0.25 -4.09
CA THR A 55 -16.76 0.58 -4.47
C THR A 55 -17.61 -0.64 -4.81
N GLY A 56 -17.00 -1.80 -5.08
CA GLY A 56 -17.69 -3.05 -5.38
C GLY A 56 -18.26 -3.81 -4.16
N GLN A 57 -18.07 -3.34 -2.92
CA GLN A 57 -18.68 -3.97 -1.74
C GLN A 57 -19.67 -3.03 -1.04
N PRO A 58 -20.98 -3.18 -1.30
CA PRO A 58 -21.99 -2.57 -0.46
C PRO A 58 -22.00 -3.28 0.91
N GLY A 59 -21.36 -2.66 1.90
CA GLY A 59 -21.85 -2.66 3.29
C GLY A 59 -21.84 -3.96 4.09
N GLU A 60 -20.70 -4.64 4.26
CA GLU A 60 -20.61 -5.78 5.21
C GLU A 60 -20.09 -5.38 6.61
N GLN A 61 -19.90 -4.08 6.90
CA GLN A 61 -19.34 -3.62 8.18
C GLN A 61 -20.31 -2.89 9.12
N ASP A 62 -21.60 -2.77 8.79
CA ASP A 62 -22.55 -2.02 9.62
C ASP A 62 -23.52 -2.89 10.46
N GLU A 63 -23.43 -4.23 10.42
CA GLU A 63 -24.32 -5.10 11.20
C GLU A 63 -23.77 -5.59 12.56
N LYS A 64 -22.52 -5.29 12.92
CA LYS A 64 -22.00 -5.69 14.24
C LYS A 64 -22.21 -4.59 15.29
N GLU A 65 -23.26 -4.82 16.08
CA GLU A 65 -23.56 -4.21 17.39
C GLU A 65 -23.86 -2.71 17.38
N ALA A 66 -24.99 -2.34 16.76
CA ALA A 66 -25.79 -1.26 17.32
C ALA A 66 -26.60 -1.84 18.49
N ASP A 67 -26.12 -1.58 19.70
CA ASP A 67 -26.90 -1.72 20.94
C ASP A 67 -28.25 -1.00 20.74
N PRO A 68 -29.38 -1.73 20.72
CA PRO A 68 -30.67 -1.19 20.26
C PRO A 68 -31.29 -0.14 21.19
N GLU A 69 -30.73 0.12 22.38
CA GLU A 69 -31.47 0.84 23.43
C GLU A 69 -31.18 2.34 23.56
N LYS A 70 -30.29 2.93 22.74
CA LYS A 70 -29.98 4.38 22.83
C LYS A 70 -30.35 5.17 21.58
N LYS A 71 -31.61 5.05 21.15
CA LYS A 71 -32.18 5.81 20.02
C LYS A 71 -33.13 6.89 20.55
N SER A 72 -32.61 8.08 20.81
CA SER A 72 -33.45 9.27 21.06
C SER A 72 -32.75 10.53 20.59
N GLN A 73 -33.23 11.05 19.45
CA GLN A 73 -33.08 12.41 18.91
C GLN A 73 -31.64 12.93 18.72
N GLU A 74 -30.99 12.49 17.65
CA GLU A 74 -29.97 13.30 16.95
C GLU A 74 -30.39 13.42 15.47
N PRO A 75 -30.16 14.58 14.82
CA PRO A 75 -30.55 14.80 13.43
C PRO A 75 -29.81 13.83 12.50
N GLU A 76 -30.57 13.03 11.75
CA GLU A 76 -30.04 11.96 10.88
C GLU A 76 -29.05 12.47 9.81
N GLY A 77 -29.14 13.75 9.42
CA GLY A 77 -28.26 14.36 8.42
C GLY A 77 -26.81 14.56 8.87
N GLU A 78 -26.55 14.82 10.16
CA GLU A 78 -25.19 15.09 10.64
C GLU A 78 -24.35 13.81 10.74
N LYS A 79 -24.99 12.67 10.99
CA LYS A 79 -24.30 11.37 11.15
C LYS A 79 -23.82 10.79 9.82
N GLU A 80 -24.54 11.04 8.72
CA GLU A 80 -24.17 10.52 7.39
C GLU A 80 -22.94 11.24 6.82
N GLU A 81 -22.86 12.56 6.98
CA GLU A 81 -21.71 13.36 6.53
C GLU A 81 -20.42 12.97 7.26
N GLU A 82 -20.48 12.80 8.59
CA GLU A 82 -19.31 12.40 9.37
C GLU A 82 -18.81 11.00 8.98
N LYS A 83 -19.74 10.07 8.73
CA LYS A 83 -19.41 8.71 8.26
C LYS A 83 -18.76 8.72 6.87
N ASN A 84 -19.22 9.57 5.95
CA ASN A 84 -18.60 9.70 4.63
C ASN A 84 -17.17 10.28 4.73
N LYS A 85 -16.97 11.31 5.56
CA LYS A 85 -15.66 11.91 5.79
C LYS A 85 -14.65 10.92 6.38
N ARG A 86 -15.07 10.08 7.34
CA ARG A 86 -14.24 9.00 7.90
C ARG A 86 -13.84 7.99 6.84
N ARG A 87 -14.80 7.49 6.04
CA ARG A 87 -14.52 6.57 4.91
C ARG A 87 -13.52 7.16 3.91
N PHE A 88 -13.71 8.42 3.54
CA PHE A 88 -12.77 9.11 2.64
C PHE A 88 -11.36 9.20 3.25
N LEU A 89 -11.24 9.59 4.52
CA LEU A 89 -9.94 9.65 5.21
C LEU A 89 -9.26 8.27 5.31
N ASP A 90 -10.02 7.20 5.52
CA ASP A 90 -9.49 5.84 5.56
C ASP A 90 -8.97 5.40 4.19
N HIS A 91 -9.64 5.78 3.10
CA HIS A 91 -9.14 5.57 1.74
C HIS A 91 -7.86 6.35 1.48
N VAL A 92 -7.84 7.65 1.80
CA VAL A 92 -6.65 8.50 1.64
C VAL A 92 -5.46 7.94 2.43
N LYS A 93 -5.69 7.53 3.68
CA LYS A 93 -4.64 6.94 4.54
C LYS A 93 -4.09 5.64 3.93
N THR A 94 -4.98 4.75 3.47
CA THR A 94 -4.60 3.50 2.81
C THR A 94 -3.81 3.76 1.53
N THR A 95 -4.26 4.69 0.69
CA THR A 95 -3.55 5.10 -0.53
C THR A 95 -2.15 5.61 -0.22
N LEU A 96 -2.01 6.51 0.77
CA LEU A 96 -0.71 7.04 1.16
C LEU A 96 0.23 5.95 1.67
N LEU A 97 -0.28 4.98 2.44
CA LEU A 97 0.50 3.86 2.96
C LEU A 97 0.97 2.95 1.81
N ILE A 98 0.06 2.55 0.91
CA ILE A 98 0.38 1.72 -0.26
C ILE A 98 1.38 2.43 -1.18
N TYR A 99 1.19 3.73 -1.39
CA TYR A 99 2.09 4.53 -2.20
C TYR A 99 3.48 4.68 -1.55
N GLY A 100 3.55 4.89 -0.23
CA GLY A 100 4.81 4.90 0.51
C GLY A 100 5.54 3.56 0.43
N LEU A 101 4.80 2.44 0.53
CA LEU A 101 5.34 1.11 0.33
C LEU A 101 5.87 0.90 -1.10
N TYR A 102 5.11 1.38 -2.11
CA TYR A 102 5.55 1.37 -3.49
C TYR A 102 6.87 2.15 -3.69
N LEU A 103 6.98 3.36 -3.14
CA LEU A 103 8.22 4.13 -3.19
C LEU A 103 9.40 3.42 -2.50
N ALA A 104 9.16 2.82 -1.32
CA ALA A 104 10.19 2.08 -0.62
C ALA A 104 10.67 0.85 -1.42
N THR A 105 9.74 0.15 -2.07
CA THR A 105 10.04 -1.09 -2.81
C THR A 105 10.69 -0.84 -4.17
N THR A 106 10.35 0.23 -4.87
CA THR A 106 10.99 0.60 -6.16
C THR A 106 12.47 0.94 -6.02
N LYS A 107 12.90 1.43 -4.85
CA LYS A 107 14.30 1.79 -4.58
C LYS A 107 15.08 0.67 -3.89
N ALA A 108 14.40 -0.29 -3.28
CA ALA A 108 15.03 -1.41 -2.60
C ALA A 108 15.75 -2.35 -3.57
N LYS A 109 16.86 -2.95 -3.12
CA LYS A 109 17.52 -4.03 -3.90
C LYS A 109 16.59 -5.23 -4.01
N LEU A 110 16.65 -5.93 -5.14
CA LEU A 110 15.84 -7.12 -5.42
C LEU A 110 15.91 -8.18 -4.30
N ILE A 111 17.06 -8.32 -3.63
CA ILE A 111 17.25 -9.26 -2.51
C ILE A 111 16.32 -9.01 -1.31
N PHE A 112 15.84 -7.77 -1.12
CA PHE A 112 14.87 -7.43 -0.08
C PHE A 112 13.44 -7.44 -0.63
N VAL A 113 13.26 -7.09 -1.91
CA VAL A 113 11.94 -7.07 -2.55
C VAL A 113 11.37 -8.47 -2.72
N LEU A 114 12.18 -9.43 -3.20
CA LEU A 114 11.72 -10.79 -3.48
C LEU A 114 11.18 -11.53 -2.24
N PRO A 115 11.89 -11.60 -1.09
CA PRO A 115 11.35 -12.24 0.11
C PRO A 115 10.11 -11.49 0.65
N MET A 116 10.08 -10.16 0.57
CA MET A 116 8.91 -9.37 0.96
C MET A 116 7.69 -9.70 0.10
N LEU A 117 7.85 -9.85 -1.23
CA LEU A 117 6.76 -10.27 -2.11
C LEU A 117 6.27 -11.69 -1.79
N ILE A 118 7.18 -12.62 -1.52
CA ILE A 118 6.82 -13.99 -1.11
C ILE A 118 6.01 -13.96 0.20
N LEU A 119 6.44 -13.18 1.19
CA LEU A 119 5.72 -13.04 2.46
C LEU A 119 4.32 -12.44 2.26
N LEU A 120 4.18 -11.44 1.39
CA LEU A 120 2.87 -10.87 1.04
C LEU A 120 1.96 -11.90 0.37
N VAL A 121 2.48 -12.70 -0.57
CA VAL A 121 1.71 -13.77 -1.22
C VAL A 121 1.27 -14.83 -0.20
N ILE A 122 2.13 -15.20 0.75
CA ILE A 122 1.73 -16.12 1.84
C ILE A 122 0.64 -15.51 2.71
N ASP A 123 0.72 -14.21 3.06
CA ASP A 123 -0.34 -13.54 3.83
C ASP A 123 -1.67 -13.54 3.08
N GLN A 124 -1.63 -13.36 1.76
CA GLN A 124 -2.80 -13.45 0.89
C GLN A 124 -3.45 -14.83 0.94
N PHE A 125 -2.65 -15.88 0.76
CA PHE A 125 -3.15 -17.25 0.82
C PHE A 125 -3.75 -17.56 2.20
N LEU A 126 -3.14 -17.08 3.28
CA LEU A 126 -3.67 -17.26 4.64
C LEU A 126 -4.99 -16.51 4.86
N ASP A 127 -5.17 -15.32 4.28
CA ASP A 127 -6.44 -14.58 4.39
C ASP A 127 -7.57 -15.26 3.63
N VAL A 128 -7.29 -15.70 2.41
CA VAL A 128 -8.26 -16.45 1.59
C VAL A 128 -8.65 -17.75 2.30
N TYR A 129 -7.66 -18.50 2.80
CA TYR A 129 -7.92 -19.74 3.55
C TYR A 129 -8.74 -19.49 4.81
N ARG A 130 -8.42 -18.42 5.56
CA ARG A 130 -9.19 -17.99 6.75
C ARG A 130 -10.66 -17.71 6.40
N ASN A 131 -10.92 -17.01 5.30
CA ASN A 131 -12.28 -16.61 4.93
C ASN A 131 -13.13 -17.79 4.45
N GLU A 132 -12.53 -18.76 3.74
CA GLU A 132 -13.23 -19.96 3.28
C GLU A 132 -13.48 -20.97 4.43
N ASP A 133 -12.46 -21.28 5.26
CA ASP A 133 -12.57 -22.35 6.26
C ASP A 133 -13.42 -21.95 7.48
N LEU A 134 -13.39 -20.68 7.88
CA LEU A 134 -14.18 -20.17 9.02
C LEU A 134 -15.68 -20.08 8.75
N ARG A 135 -16.12 -20.25 7.49
CA ARG A 135 -17.54 -20.23 7.15
C ARG A 135 -18.27 -21.53 7.49
N GLY A 136 -17.53 -22.62 7.78
CA GLY A 136 -18.10 -23.95 7.93
C GLY A 136 -17.70 -24.75 9.18
N ARG A 137 -16.73 -24.31 10.01
CA ARG A 137 -16.30 -25.07 11.20
C ARG A 137 -15.86 -24.19 12.38
N GLU A 138 -16.43 -24.47 13.54
CA GLU A 138 -16.11 -23.86 14.85
C GLU A 138 -14.83 -24.50 15.45
N ASN A 139 -13.72 -24.46 14.72
CA ASN A 139 -12.43 -24.95 15.21
C ASN A 139 -11.62 -23.81 15.85
N ASP A 140 -11.97 -23.44 17.09
CA ASP A 140 -11.34 -22.35 17.86
C ASP A 140 -9.80 -22.40 17.88
N LEU A 141 -9.21 -23.59 17.95
CA LEU A 141 -7.76 -23.76 18.00
C LEU A 141 -7.08 -23.41 16.68
N LEU A 142 -7.68 -23.76 15.54
CA LEU A 142 -7.13 -23.50 14.22
C LEU A 142 -7.24 -22.00 13.89
N GLN A 143 -8.36 -21.38 14.27
CA GLN A 143 -8.55 -19.93 14.17
C GLN A 143 -7.48 -19.16 14.97
N LYS A 144 -7.23 -19.55 16.23
CA LYS A 144 -6.18 -18.92 17.06
C LYS A 144 -4.79 -19.05 16.42
N ARG A 145 -4.47 -20.21 15.83
CA ARG A 145 -3.17 -20.42 15.14
C ARG A 145 -3.03 -19.55 13.89
N ILE A 146 -4.06 -19.44 13.06
CA ILE A 146 -4.01 -18.60 11.85
C ILE A 146 -3.83 -17.13 12.23
N VAL A 147 -4.55 -16.64 13.24
CA VAL A 147 -4.41 -15.25 13.71
C VAL A 147 -2.99 -14.99 14.21
N TYR A 148 -2.43 -15.90 15.00
CA TYR A 148 -1.04 -15.80 15.45
C TYR A 148 -0.04 -15.81 14.28
N LEU A 149 -0.21 -16.73 13.32
CA LEU A 149 0.67 -16.84 12.16
C LEU A 149 0.64 -15.57 11.30
N ARG A 150 -0.54 -14.99 11.06
CA ARG A 150 -0.66 -13.71 10.34
C ARG A 150 -0.05 -12.54 11.10
N SER A 151 -0.22 -12.49 12.43
CA SER A 151 0.43 -11.47 13.26
C SER A 151 1.95 -11.56 13.14
N LEU A 152 2.51 -12.76 13.20
CA LEU A 152 3.94 -13.00 13.03
C LEU A 152 4.40 -12.59 11.62
N LEU A 153 3.68 -13.01 10.59
CA LEU A 153 3.99 -12.71 9.20
C LEU A 153 3.96 -11.20 8.92
N SER A 154 3.00 -10.48 9.50
CA SER A 154 2.92 -9.02 9.40
C SER A 154 4.13 -8.34 10.02
N VAL A 155 4.59 -8.80 11.19
CA VAL A 155 5.83 -8.27 11.82
C VAL A 155 7.03 -8.54 10.93
N LEU A 156 7.17 -9.75 10.36
CA LEU A 156 8.27 -10.09 9.45
C LEU A 156 8.29 -9.22 8.18
N ILE A 157 7.12 -8.94 7.60
CA ILE A 157 6.98 -8.04 6.46
C ILE A 157 7.47 -6.63 6.83
N ILE A 158 7.02 -6.08 7.96
CA ILE A 158 7.43 -4.74 8.44
C ILE A 158 8.94 -4.67 8.67
N VAL A 159 9.52 -5.68 9.32
CA VAL A 159 10.97 -5.76 9.57
C VAL A 159 11.75 -5.82 8.25
N THR A 160 11.29 -6.64 7.30
CA THR A 160 11.96 -6.79 5.98
C THR A 160 11.92 -5.49 5.18
N ILE A 161 10.77 -4.79 5.15
CA ILE A 161 10.62 -3.49 4.50
C ILE A 161 11.55 -2.46 5.16
N SER A 162 11.53 -2.41 6.49
CA SER A 162 12.35 -1.46 7.27
C SER A 162 13.84 -1.70 7.06
N ALA A 163 14.28 -2.97 7.05
CA ALA A 163 15.67 -3.34 6.79
C ALA A 163 16.09 -2.99 5.36
N GLY A 164 15.24 -3.25 4.36
CA GLY A 164 15.50 -2.89 2.97
C GLY A 164 15.61 -1.38 2.76
N LEU A 165 14.72 -0.61 3.40
CA LEU A 165 14.74 0.85 3.36
C LEU A 165 15.99 1.40 4.08
N LEU A 166 16.32 0.90 5.27
CA LEU A 166 17.49 1.32 6.02
C LEU A 166 18.78 1.01 5.27
N HIS A 167 18.91 -0.19 4.72
CA HIS A 167 20.06 -0.56 3.90
C HIS A 167 20.20 0.36 2.67
N TYR A 168 19.08 0.72 2.02
CA TYR A 168 19.10 1.66 0.92
C TYR A 168 19.51 3.08 1.36
N LEU A 169 18.96 3.58 2.48
CA LEU A 169 19.31 4.88 3.04
C LEU A 169 20.79 4.98 3.43
N ILE A 170 21.34 3.94 4.05
CA ILE A 170 22.78 3.87 4.39
C ILE A 170 23.62 3.99 3.12
N ARG A 171 23.27 3.24 2.07
CA ARG A 171 23.99 3.32 0.79
C ARG A 171 23.90 4.71 0.17
N ALA A 172 22.70 5.30 0.13
CA ALA A 172 22.50 6.64 -0.42
C ALA A 172 23.31 7.67 0.38
N TYR A 173 23.30 7.59 1.71
CA TYR A 173 24.09 8.47 2.57
C TYR A 173 25.60 8.35 2.29
N LEU A 174 26.12 7.13 2.13
CA LEU A 174 27.54 6.90 1.80
C LEU A 174 27.92 7.44 0.42
N GLU A 175 27.00 7.41 -0.54
CA GLU A 175 27.24 7.85 -1.93
C GLU A 175 27.16 9.38 -2.10
N PHE A 176 26.23 10.04 -1.42
CA PHE A 176 26.00 11.48 -1.53
C PHE A 176 26.70 12.31 -0.44
N GLY A 177 27.16 11.68 0.64
CA GLY A 177 27.85 12.36 1.74
C GLY A 177 27.02 13.48 2.37
N SER A 178 27.61 14.67 2.51
CA SER A 178 26.98 15.84 3.14
C SER A 178 25.88 16.50 2.29
N GLU A 179 25.82 16.22 0.98
CA GLU A 179 24.79 16.75 0.08
C GLU A 179 23.48 15.92 0.13
N PHE A 180 23.43 14.91 0.99
CA PHE A 180 22.24 14.09 1.15
C PHE A 180 21.10 14.90 1.77
N SER A 181 19.99 15.03 1.03
CA SER A 181 18.72 15.51 1.57
C SER A 181 17.60 14.51 1.31
N LEU A 182 16.71 14.31 2.29
CA LEU A 182 15.53 13.45 2.16
C LEU A 182 14.59 13.93 1.05
N VAL A 183 14.57 15.23 0.79
CA VAL A 183 13.78 15.79 -0.31
C VAL A 183 14.37 15.33 -1.65
N THR A 184 15.69 15.41 -1.81
CA THR A 184 16.38 14.94 -3.02
C THR A 184 16.19 13.43 -3.23
N PHE A 185 16.13 12.67 -2.13
CA PHE A 185 15.87 11.23 -2.13
C PHE A 185 14.50 10.87 -2.70
N PHE A 186 13.43 11.51 -2.20
CA PHE A 186 12.07 11.25 -2.68
C PHE A 186 11.78 11.92 -4.02
N ALA A 187 12.35 13.10 -4.27
CA ALA A 187 12.19 13.85 -5.51
C ALA A 187 13.14 13.39 -6.63
N GLY A 188 13.88 12.29 -6.46
CA GLY A 188 14.57 11.60 -7.55
C GLY A 188 15.47 12.47 -8.42
N SER A 189 16.25 13.38 -7.82
CA SER A 189 17.21 14.20 -8.57
C SER A 189 18.50 13.41 -8.80
N TYR A 190 18.80 13.12 -10.06
CA TYR A 190 20.07 12.53 -10.47
C TYR A 190 20.65 13.33 -11.63
N HIS A 191 21.63 14.18 -11.35
CA HIS A 191 22.76 14.23 -12.26
C HIS A 191 23.66 13.06 -11.90
N CYS A 192 23.69 12.02 -12.73
CA CYS A 192 24.69 10.97 -12.62
C CYS A 192 26.07 11.60 -12.80
N ARG A 193 26.84 11.78 -11.72
CA ARG A 193 28.25 12.13 -11.83
C ARG A 193 28.98 10.96 -12.48
N GLY A 194 29.48 11.14 -13.70
CA GLY A 194 30.34 10.16 -14.37
C GLY A 194 29.81 9.54 -15.66
N ILE A 195 28.73 10.05 -16.24
CA ILE A 195 28.44 9.85 -17.67
C ILE A 195 28.53 11.22 -18.34
N GLU A 196 29.75 11.67 -18.61
CA GLU A 196 29.97 12.69 -19.64
C GLU A 196 29.61 12.04 -20.98
N SER A 197 28.47 12.44 -21.54
CA SER A 197 28.07 12.16 -22.92
C SER A 197 28.65 13.21 -23.86
#